data_AF-A0A376DNJ1-F1
#
_entry.id   AF-A0A376DNJ1-F1
#
_cell.length_a   1.000
_cell.length_b   1.000
_cell.length_c   1.000
_cell.angle_alpha   90.00
_cell.angle_beta   90.00
_cell.angle_gamma   90.00
#
_symmetry.space_group_name_H-M   'P 1'
#
loop_
_entity.id
_entity.type
_entity.pdbx_description
1 polymer ?
#
loop_
_entity_poly.entity_id
_entity_poly.type
_entity_poly.pdbx_seq_one_letter_code
_entity_poly.pdbx_strand_id
1 'polypeptide(L)' 'MNDNISINFSKNGKEHFPLKSIIGLDETKTILTLETGELKTDTEYDFYITDRETKSKDEFSFSEQEYKISFKTEKK' A
#
# COMPACT_ATOMS: atom_id res chain seq x y z
N MET A 1 -17.40 5.46 1.60
CA MET A 1 -16.57 4.77 2.60
C MET A 1 -15.19 5.39 2.51
N ASN A 2 -14.69 5.96 3.61
CA ASN A 2 -13.35 6.56 3.72
C ASN A 2 -12.63 5.78 4.83
N ASP A 3 -12.25 4.55 4.54
CA ASP A 3 -11.35 3.80 5.43
C ASP A 3 -9.95 4.41 5.25
N ASN A 4 -9.46 5.10 6.29
CA ASN A 4 -8.13 5.72 6.27
C ASN A 4 -7.07 4.63 6.32
N ILE A 5 -6.32 4.46 5.23
CA ILE A 5 -5.18 3.54 5.16
C ILE A 5 -3.90 4.35 5.31
N SER A 6 -3.11 3.99 6.31
CA SER A 6 -1.81 4.62 6.55
C SER A 6 -0.72 3.86 5.79
N ILE A 7 -0.31 4.40 4.63
CA ILE A 7 0.82 3.88 3.84
C ILE A 7 2.06 4.72 4.11
N ASN A 8 3.17 4.05 4.37
CA ASN A 8 4.48 4.65 4.51
C ASN A 8 5.36 4.24 3.33
N PHE A 9 6.19 5.18 2.86
CA PHE A 9 7.16 4.89 1.82
C PHE A 9 8.40 4.28 2.46
N SER A 10 9.01 3.32 1.76
CA SER A 10 10.23 2.68 2.21
C SER A 10 11.38 3.66 2.42
N LYS A 11 12.50 3.19 2.96
CA LYS A 11 13.74 3.99 3.09
C LYS A 11 14.22 4.60 1.76
N ASN A 12 13.74 4.08 0.63
CA ASN A 12 13.98 4.58 -0.72
C ASN A 12 13.12 5.83 -1.08
N GLY A 13 12.21 6.25 -0.20
CA GLY A 13 11.41 7.47 -0.32
C GLY A 13 10.23 7.37 -1.31
N LYS A 14 9.49 8.48 -1.42
CA LYS A 14 8.39 8.66 -2.40
C LYS A 14 8.84 8.59 -3.85
N GLU A 15 10.14 8.76 -4.10
CA GLU A 15 10.72 8.66 -5.43
C GLU A 15 10.78 7.22 -5.93
N HIS A 16 10.81 6.25 -5.01
CA HIS A 16 10.86 4.84 -5.37
C HIS A 16 9.51 4.32 -5.82
N PHE A 17 8.41 4.68 -5.17
CA PHE A 17 7.06 4.23 -5.53
C PHE A 17 6.17 5.42 -5.89
N PRO A 18 5.75 5.56 -7.18
CA PRO A 18 4.97 6.71 -7.63
C PRO A 18 3.50 6.59 -7.21
N LEU A 19 3.23 6.56 -5.90
CA LEU A 19 1.87 6.53 -5.37
C LEU A 19 1.19 7.87 -5.66
N LYS A 20 0.12 7.86 -6.45
CA LYS A 20 -0.71 9.05 -6.71
C LYS A 20 -1.75 9.25 -5.63
N SER A 21 -2.50 8.19 -5.32
CA SER A 21 -3.60 8.25 -4.36
C SER A 21 -3.96 6.86 -3.84
N ILE A 22 -4.51 6.83 -2.64
CA ILE A 22 -5.06 5.62 -2.04
C ILE A 22 -6.55 5.63 -2.33
N ILE A 23 -7.03 4.71 -3.17
CA ILE A 23 -8.46 4.61 -3.48
C ILE A 23 -9.22 4.06 -2.28
N GLY A 24 -8.58 3.16 -1.52
CA GLY A 24 -9.10 2.60 -0.28
C GLY A 24 -9.28 1.09 -0.34
N LEU A 25 -9.95 0.57 0.68
CA LEU A 25 -10.32 -0.84 0.75
C LEU A 25 -11.65 -1.09 0.03
N ASP A 26 -11.75 -2.27 -0.57
CA ASP A 26 -13.03 -2.83 -1.04
C ASP A 26 -14.00 -3.12 0.14
N GLU A 27 -15.29 -3.34 -0.15
CA GLU A 27 -16.32 -3.66 0.85
C GLU A 27 -15.96 -4.85 1.76
N THR A 28 -15.17 -5.78 1.24
CA THR A 28 -14.66 -6.95 1.96
C THR A 28 -13.48 -6.64 2.89
N LYS A 29 -12.86 -5.46 2.77
CA LYS A 29 -11.61 -5.06 3.43
C LYS A 29 -10.42 -5.98 3.17
N THR A 30 -10.49 -6.84 2.16
CA THR A 30 -9.39 -7.75 1.78
C THR A 30 -8.59 -7.25 0.58
N ILE A 31 -9.15 -6.32 -0.20
CA ILE A 31 -8.50 -5.76 -1.39
C ILE A 31 -8.21 -4.28 -1.14
N LEU A 32 -6.93 -3.91 -1.18
CA LEU A 32 -6.48 -2.52 -1.15
C LEU A 32 -6.21 -2.04 -2.57
N THR A 33 -6.94 -1.02 -3.01
CA THR A 33 -6.74 -0.42 -4.32
C THR A 33 -5.90 0.85 -4.20
N LEU A 34 -4.79 0.88 -4.94
CA LEU A 34 -3.87 2.01 -5.01
C LEU A 34 -3.84 2.56 -6.42
N GLU A 35 -3.91 3.88 -6.54
CA GLU A 35 -3.63 4.55 -7.79
C GLU A 35 -2.14 4.91 -7.84
N THR A 36 -1.44 4.34 -8.81
CA THR A 36 -0.03 4.65 -9.08
C THR A 36 0.09 5.53 -10.32
N GLY A 37 1.18 6.28 -10.39
CA GLY A 37 1.67 6.86 -11.63
C GLY A 37 2.23 5.81 -12.57
N GLU A 38 3.04 6.25 -13.53
CA GLU A 38 3.71 5.36 -14.46
C GLU A 38 4.74 4.50 -13.71
N LEU A 39 4.47 3.20 -13.64
CA LEU A 39 5.43 2.22 -13.17
C LEU A 39 6.38 1.86 -14.31
N LYS A 40 7.68 1.88 -14.02
CA LYS A 40 8.72 1.43 -14.94
C LYS A 40 8.68 -0.10 -15.02
N THR A 41 8.94 -0.64 -16.20
CA THR A 41 9.11 -2.09 -16.43
C THR A 41 10.39 -2.60 -15.79
N ASP A 42 10.42 -3.89 -15.42
CA ASP A 42 11.58 -4.54 -14.77
C ASP A 42 12.09 -3.81 -13.52
N THR A 43 11.21 -3.11 -12.81
CA THR A 43 11.57 -2.29 -11.65
C THR A 43 10.95 -2.86 -10.39
N GLU A 44 11.77 -2.96 -9.35
CA GLU A 44 11.31 -3.36 -8.03
C GLU A 44 10.73 -2.16 -7.31
N TYR A 45 9.54 -2.35 -6.74
CA TYR A 45 8.81 -1.36 -5.97
C TYR A 45 8.50 -1.94 -4.60
N ASP A 46 8.50 -1.08 -3.59
CA ASP A 46 8.13 -1.47 -2.24
C ASP A 46 7.50 -0.31 -1.47
N PHE A 47 6.57 -0.67 -0.59
CA PHE A 47 5.90 0.24 0.33
C PHE A 47 5.49 -0.50 1.60
N TYR A 48 5.14 0.25 2.65
CA TYR A 48 4.74 -0.29 3.94
C TYR A 48 3.30 0.12 4.25
N ILE A 49 2.49 -0.84 4.70
CA ILE A 49 1.17 -0.56 5.30
C ILE A 49 1.35 -0.53 6.81
N THR A 50 0.75 0.46 7.48
CA THR A 50 0.85 0.60 8.94
C THR A 50 -0.53 0.47 9.59
N ASP A 51 -0.55 -0.01 10.83
CA ASP A 51 -1.77 -0.28 11.59
C ASP A 51 -2.37 0.97 12.27
N ARG A 52 -1.72 2.13 12.14
CA ARG A 52 -2.11 3.39 12.80
C ARG A 52 -3.58 3.77 12.58
N GLU A 53 -4.06 3.61 11.36
CA GLU A 53 -5.48 3.82 11.02
C GLU A 53 -6.12 2.60 10.35
N THR A 54 -5.31 1.62 9.94
CA THR A 54 -5.81 0.46 9.20
C THR A 54 -6.33 -0.61 10.15
N LYS A 55 -7.66 -0.78 10.18
CA LYS A 55 -8.34 -1.81 10.99
C LYS A 55 -9.20 -2.73 10.13
N SER A 56 -9.26 -3.99 10.55
CA SER A 56 -10.19 -4.98 10.00
C SER A 56 -11.64 -4.55 10.25
N LYS A 57 -12.59 -5.25 9.61
CA LYS A 57 -14.02 -5.02 9.82
C LYS A 57 -14.42 -5.23 11.28
N ASP A 58 -13.77 -6.17 11.95
CA ASP A 58 -13.95 -6.52 13.35
C ASP A 58 -12.99 -5.76 14.29
N GLU A 59 -12.49 -4.59 13.88
CA GLU A 59 -11.59 -3.70 14.65
C GLU A 59 -10.21 -4.28 15.02
N PHE A 60 -9.84 -5.46 14.51
CA PHE A 60 -8.49 -6.01 14.68
C PHE A 60 -7.46 -5.19 13.89
N SER A 61 -6.44 -4.71 14.61
CA SER A 61 -5.21 -4.17 14.02
C SER A 61 -4.37 -5.27 13.39
N PHE A 62 -3.46 -4.89 12.49
CA PHE A 62 -2.40 -5.80 12.06
C PHE A 62 -1.55 -6.26 13.26
N SER A 63 -1.08 -7.50 13.22
CA SER A 63 -0.18 -8.02 14.25
C SER A 63 1.18 -7.31 14.26
N GLU A 64 1.59 -6.78 13.11
CA GLU A 64 2.80 -5.98 12.95
C GLU A 64 2.44 -4.50 12.75
N GLN A 65 3.22 -3.61 13.36
CA GLN A 65 3.02 -2.16 13.25
C GLN A 65 3.24 -1.65 11.82
N GLU A 66 4.12 -2.32 11.07
CA GLU A 66 4.45 -2.01 9.68
C GLU A 66 4.58 -3.32 8.90
N TYR A 67 3.83 -3.45 7.80
CA TYR A 67 3.88 -4.59 6.91
C TYR A 67 4.46 -4.18 5.56
N LYS A 68 5.56 -4.81 5.15
CA LYS A 68 6.24 -4.51 3.89
C LYS A 68 5.59 -5.26 2.72
N ILE A 69 5.19 -4.52 1.70
CA ILE A 69 4.82 -5.06 0.39
C ILE A 69 5.94 -4.71 -0.59
N SER A 70 6.51 -5.73 -1.23
CA SER A 70 7.48 -5.57 -2.30
C SER A 70 7.07 -6.38 -3.50
N PHE A 71 7.11 -5.77 -4.68
CA PHE A 71 6.74 -6.41 -5.93
C PHE A 71 7.65 -5.90 -7.05
N LYS A 72 7.82 -6.73 -8.09
CA LYS A 72 8.58 -6.36 -9.28
C LYS A 72 7.65 -6.30 -10.47
N THR A 73 7.74 -5.23 -11.25
CA THR A 73 7.01 -5.15 -12.52
C THR A 73 7.62 -6.08 -13.56
N GLU A 74 6.78 -6.67 -14.40
CA GLU A 74 7.25 -7.55 -15.48
C GLU A 74 8.07 -6.81 -16.53
N LYS A 75 8.92 -7.57 -17.23
CA LYS A 75 9.55 -7.13 -18.48
C LYS A 75 8.49 -7.19 -19.57
N LYS A 76 8.21 -6.04 -20.18
CA LYS A 76 7.25 -5.94 -21.29
C LYS A 76 7.80 -6.56 -22.58
#